data_AF-A0AAD2JPI9-F1
#
_entry.id   AF-A0AAD2JPI9-F1
#
_cell.length_a   1.000
_cell.length_b   1.000
_cell.length_c   1.000
_cell.angle_alpha   90.00
_cell.angle_beta   90.00
_cell.angle_gamma   90.00
#
_symmetry.space_group_name_H-M   'P 1'
#
loop_
_entity.id
_entity.type
_entity.pdbx_description
1 polymer ?
#
loop_
_entity_poly.entity_id
_entity_poly.type
_entity_poly.pdbx_seq_one_letter_code
_entity_poly.pdbx_strand_id
1 'polypeptide(L)'
;MQPSTTRHRPPGHCPESLEHILVEVLDLPPDGILAQALKHAKITCFIDLMAMTDVAIDSLVHPRSQTPDDEGDFQDDQLALVPLSIRSLIKVIQGYVYYRKHVHNDPVNPDICMDIDYGSKPSRRTPADAFDRSIRRDLSSFPTFSNDKQWENYNRNLVAICRTYGLQNVLNHKYRPQTVDEKDLFDRQQAFMYQVFTTALLTNKGKQFVREHQATFDAQKIYNQLAKAYTKSVKADATATGLL
;
A
#
# COMPACT_ATOMS: atom_id res chain seq x y z
N MET A 1 30.06 -12.89 -36.60
CA MET A 1 30.27 -12.00 -35.43
C MET A 1 28.98 -11.99 -34.65
N GLN A 2 28.94 -12.62 -33.47
CA GLN A 2 27.81 -12.45 -32.55
C GLN A 2 27.94 -11.09 -31.85
N PRO A 3 26.85 -10.35 -31.65
CA PRO A 3 26.90 -9.07 -30.95
C PRO A 3 27.24 -9.32 -29.48
N SER A 4 28.35 -8.75 -29.04
CA SER A 4 28.77 -8.71 -27.64
C SER A 4 27.72 -7.96 -26.82
N THR A 5 26.90 -8.72 -26.08
CA THR A 5 26.00 -8.21 -25.05
C THR A 5 26.84 -7.60 -23.92
N THR A 6 26.95 -6.28 -23.91
CA THR A 6 27.42 -5.52 -22.76
C THR A 6 26.54 -5.88 -21.57
N ARG A 7 27.11 -6.58 -20.58
CA ARG A 7 26.44 -6.84 -19.30
C ARG A 7 26.19 -5.50 -18.62
N HIS A 8 24.94 -5.05 -18.62
CA HIS A 8 24.52 -3.89 -17.85
C HIS A 8 24.75 -4.19 -16.36
N ARG A 9 25.62 -3.43 -15.68
CA ARG A 9 25.80 -3.55 -14.23
C ARG A 9 24.55 -2.94 -13.55
N PRO A 10 23.86 -3.66 -12.65
CA PRO A 10 22.71 -3.10 -11.94
C PRO A 10 23.08 -1.83 -11.16
N PRO A 11 22.23 -0.79 -11.13
CA PRO A 11 22.52 0.47 -10.43
C PRO A 11 22.94 0.29 -8.97
N GLY A 12 22.40 -0.69 -8.26
CA GLY A 12 22.70 -0.95 -6.85
C GLY A 12 24.13 -1.41 -6.55
N HIS A 13 24.93 -1.68 -7.58
CA HIS A 13 26.37 -1.95 -7.49
C HIS A 13 27.23 -0.74 -7.89
N CYS A 14 26.62 0.41 -8.13
CA CYS A 14 27.28 1.61 -8.60
C CYS A 14 27.19 2.72 -7.53
N PRO A 15 28.20 3.61 -7.42
CA PRO A 15 28.22 4.66 -6.39
C PRO A 15 27.02 5.62 -6.42
N GLU A 16 26.47 5.84 -7.60
CA GLU A 16 25.30 6.68 -7.85
C GLU A 16 24.10 6.21 -7.03
N SER A 17 24.01 4.90 -6.72
CA SER A 17 22.96 4.37 -5.85
C SER A 17 23.04 4.82 -4.41
N LEU A 18 24.25 5.01 -3.88
CA LEU A 18 24.41 5.54 -2.54
C LEU A 18 24.09 7.04 -2.50
N GLU A 19 24.54 7.78 -3.52
CA GLU A 19 24.26 9.21 -3.65
C GLU A 19 22.75 9.48 -3.72
N HIS A 20 22.02 8.75 -4.57
CA HIS A 20 20.56 8.83 -4.67
C HIS A 20 19.88 8.57 -3.32
N ILE A 21 20.29 7.55 -2.56
CA ILE A 21 19.68 7.26 -1.25
C ILE A 21 19.93 8.39 -0.25
N LEU A 22 21.16 8.91 -0.20
CA LEU A 22 21.52 9.93 0.78
C LEU A 22 20.88 11.27 0.44
N VAL A 23 21.04 11.72 -0.81
CA VAL A 23 20.64 13.06 -1.23
C VAL A 23 19.18 13.12 -1.59
N GLU A 24 18.72 12.20 -2.43
CA GLU A 24 17.33 12.22 -2.88
C GLU A 24 16.44 11.58 -1.81
N VAL A 25 16.64 10.32 -1.43
CA VAL A 25 15.70 9.61 -0.55
C VAL A 25 15.68 10.11 0.90
N LEU A 26 16.84 10.46 1.46
CA LEU A 26 16.98 10.87 2.86
C LEU A 26 17.09 12.38 3.06
N ASP A 27 17.14 13.17 1.99
CA ASP A 27 17.31 14.64 2.04
C ASP A 27 18.56 15.07 2.82
N LEU A 28 19.65 14.31 2.69
CA LEU A 28 20.89 14.61 3.38
C LEU A 28 21.86 15.37 2.47
N PRO A 29 22.68 16.27 3.03
CA PRO A 29 23.70 16.95 2.25
C PRO A 29 24.72 15.92 1.71
N PRO A 30 25.17 16.07 0.44
CA PRO A 30 26.04 15.11 -0.24
C PRO A 30 27.39 14.93 0.47
N ASP A 31 27.90 15.98 1.11
CA ASP A 31 29.14 15.95 1.92
C ASP A 31 28.85 15.98 3.44
N GLY A 32 27.66 15.54 3.85
CA GLY A 32 27.24 15.50 5.24
C GLY A 32 27.99 14.48 6.09
N ILE A 33 27.77 14.54 7.41
CA ILE A 33 28.38 13.62 8.40
C ILE A 33 28.19 12.15 7.98
N LEU A 34 26.98 11.78 7.55
CA LEU A 34 26.70 10.40 7.15
C LEU A 34 27.46 10.00 5.89
N ALA A 35 27.50 10.86 4.87
CA ALA A 35 28.20 10.60 3.62
C ALA A 35 29.72 10.43 3.85
N GLN A 36 30.32 11.31 4.67
CA GLN A 36 31.72 11.20 5.05
C GLN A 36 32.02 9.91 5.83
N ALA A 37 31.13 9.55 6.75
CA ALA A 37 31.27 8.33 7.54
C ALA A 37 31.20 7.06 6.69
N LEU A 38 30.23 7.00 5.76
CA LEU A 38 30.06 5.87 4.85
C LEU A 38 31.26 5.76 3.88
N LYS A 39 31.76 6.89 3.37
CA LYS A 39 32.98 6.94 2.57
C LYS A 39 34.20 6.44 3.35
N HIS A 40 34.36 6.86 4.61
CA HIS A 40 35.42 6.38 5.49
C HIS A 40 35.31 4.87 5.77
N ALA A 41 34.09 4.37 5.98
CA ALA A 41 33.79 2.95 6.17
C ALA A 41 33.82 2.10 4.88
N LYS A 42 34.14 2.71 3.73
CA LYS A 42 34.16 2.06 2.40
C LYS A 42 32.80 1.47 1.99
N ILE A 43 31.71 2.08 2.45
CA ILE A 43 30.36 1.81 1.97
C ILE A 43 30.15 2.68 0.75
N THR A 44 30.05 2.07 -0.42
CA THR A 44 30.10 2.79 -1.70
C THR A 44 28.80 2.72 -2.49
N CYS A 45 27.96 1.71 -2.29
CA CYS A 45 26.74 1.51 -3.05
C CYS A 45 25.56 1.03 -2.19
N PHE A 46 24.37 0.94 -2.79
CA PHE A 46 23.16 0.42 -2.15
C PHE A 46 23.37 -0.96 -1.53
N ILE A 47 24.04 -1.89 -2.22
CA ILE A 47 24.30 -3.23 -1.70
C ILE A 47 25.14 -3.19 -0.42
N ASP A 48 26.19 -2.36 -0.40
CA ASP A 48 27.04 -2.20 0.78
C ASP A 48 26.23 -1.67 1.97
N LEU A 49 25.37 -0.66 1.71
CA LEU A 49 24.49 -0.07 2.72
C LEU A 49 23.48 -1.09 3.29
N MET A 50 22.92 -1.94 2.43
CA MET A 50 21.97 -2.98 2.85
C MET A 50 22.63 -4.13 3.61
N ALA A 51 23.93 -4.36 3.40
CA ALA A 51 24.69 -5.37 4.10
C ALA A 51 25.21 -4.93 5.49
N MET A 52 25.08 -3.65 5.83
CA MET A 52 25.52 -3.13 7.13
C MET A 52 24.76 -3.79 8.29
N THR A 53 25.50 -4.24 9.30
CA THR A 53 24.94 -4.79 10.54
C THR A 53 24.64 -3.68 11.54
N ASP A 54 23.78 -3.96 12.53
CA ASP A 54 23.51 -3.03 13.64
C ASP A 54 24.80 -2.56 14.33
N VAL A 55 25.73 -3.49 14.57
CA VAL A 55 27.02 -3.20 15.21
C VAL A 55 27.88 -2.27 14.34
N ALA A 56 27.92 -2.49 13.03
CA ALA A 56 28.64 -1.63 12.10
C ALA A 56 28.02 -0.22 12.02
N ILE A 57 26.68 -0.14 12.06
CA ILE A 57 25.97 1.14 12.10
C ILE A 57 26.26 1.87 13.42
N ASP A 58 26.20 1.18 14.56
CA ASP A 58 26.37 1.79 15.88
C ASP A 58 27.80 2.24 16.18
N SER A 59 28.79 1.71 15.44
CA SER A 59 30.21 2.07 15.52
C SER A 59 30.67 3.04 14.43
N LEU A 60 29.75 3.58 13.62
CA LEU A 60 30.09 4.44 12.49
C LEU A 60 30.75 5.76 12.95
N VAL A 61 31.91 6.08 12.38
CA VAL A 61 32.69 7.29 12.69
C VAL A 61 32.94 8.11 11.42
N HIS A 62 33.14 9.41 11.59
CA HIS A 62 33.53 10.33 10.52
C HIS A 62 34.76 11.17 10.91
N PRO A 63 35.59 11.56 9.94
CA PRO A 63 36.65 12.53 10.19
C PRO A 63 36.04 13.89 10.56
N ARG A 64 36.59 14.52 11.60
CA ARG A 64 36.21 15.85 12.07
C ARG A 64 37.44 16.71 12.16
N SER A 65 37.46 17.79 11.37
CA SER A 65 38.55 18.75 11.40
C SER A 65 38.63 19.45 12.74
N GLN A 66 39.86 19.57 13.22
CA GLN A 66 40.20 20.21 14.48
C GLN A 66 40.55 21.67 14.23
N THR A 67 40.33 22.51 15.24
CA THR A 67 40.88 23.86 15.23
C THR A 67 42.41 23.77 15.27
N PRO A 68 43.14 24.74 14.68
CA PRO A 68 44.56 24.84 14.89
C PRO A 68 44.88 24.84 16.39
N ASP A 69 46.02 24.27 16.76
CA ASP A 69 46.48 24.29 18.16
C ASP A 69 46.86 25.70 18.61
N ASP A 70 47.31 25.83 19.86
CA ASP A 70 47.70 27.13 20.45
C ASP A 70 48.89 27.78 19.72
N GLU A 71 49.62 27.03 18.89
CA GLU A 71 50.74 27.47 18.06
C GLU A 71 50.28 27.87 16.64
N GLY A 72 49.03 27.59 16.30
CA GLY A 72 48.42 27.89 15.00
C GLY A 72 48.65 26.79 13.95
N ASP A 73 49.15 25.62 14.36
CA ASP A 73 49.44 24.51 13.47
C ASP A 73 48.18 23.70 13.16
N PHE A 74 48.05 23.28 11.89
CA PHE A 74 46.95 22.43 11.44
C PHE A 74 47.10 21.04 12.02
N GLN A 75 46.03 20.54 12.64
CA GLN A 75 45.98 19.20 13.22
C GLN A 75 45.26 18.22 12.30
N ASP A 76 45.68 16.96 12.35
CA ASP A 76 44.99 15.87 11.64
C ASP A 76 43.53 15.76 12.09
N ASP A 77 42.65 15.30 11.20
CA ASP A 77 41.24 15.09 11.52
C ASP A 77 41.09 14.05 12.65
N GLN A 78 40.23 14.34 13.62
CA GLN A 78 39.86 13.39 14.67
C GLN A 78 38.67 12.54 14.22
N LEU A 79 38.69 11.24 14.54
CA LEU A 79 37.50 10.40 14.36
C LEU A 79 36.45 10.70 15.43
N ALA A 80 35.27 11.13 14.99
CA ALA A 80 34.11 11.36 15.84
C ALA A 80 32.99 10.36 15.52
N LEU A 81 32.28 9.90 16.56
CA LEU A 81 31.13 9.02 16.39
C LEU A 81 29.98 9.75 15.68
N VAL A 82 29.38 9.12 14.68
CA VAL A 82 28.21 9.66 13.99
C VAL A 82 27.03 9.74 14.98
N PRO A 83 26.35 10.88 15.11
CA PRO A 83 25.20 11.02 16.01
C PRO A 83 24.14 9.95 15.81
N LEU A 84 23.52 9.51 16.92
CA LEU A 84 22.49 8.46 16.88
C LEU A 84 21.35 8.79 15.91
N SER A 85 20.87 10.04 15.92
CA SER A 85 19.81 10.51 15.03
C SER A 85 20.16 10.36 13.55
N ILE A 86 21.44 10.47 13.20
CA ILE A 86 21.92 10.38 11.82
C ILE A 86 22.13 8.92 11.41
N ARG A 87 22.86 8.12 12.21
CA ARG A 87 23.11 6.71 11.87
C ARG A 87 21.85 5.83 11.88
N SER A 88 20.83 6.24 12.65
CA SER A 88 19.53 5.56 12.66
C SER A 88 18.80 5.64 11.30
N LEU A 89 19.13 6.61 10.45
CA LEU A 89 18.56 6.72 9.10
C LEU A 89 18.93 5.52 8.21
N ILE A 90 20.09 4.89 8.44
CA ILE A 90 20.46 3.64 7.75
C ILE A 90 19.45 2.54 8.09
N LYS A 91 19.07 2.42 9.37
CA LYS A 91 18.08 1.44 9.82
C LYS A 91 16.69 1.74 9.25
N VAL A 92 16.34 3.02 9.07
CA VAL A 92 15.10 3.42 8.39
C VAL A 92 15.06 2.92 6.96
N ILE A 93 16.13 3.10 6.17
CA ILE A 93 16.19 2.60 4.79
C ILE A 93 16.17 1.07 4.74
N GLN A 94 16.95 0.39 5.58
CA GLN A 94 16.95 -1.08 5.65
C GLN A 94 15.55 -1.62 6.01
N GLY A 95 14.89 -0.99 6.98
CA GLY A 95 13.52 -1.30 7.37
C GLY A 95 12.51 -1.05 6.25
N TYR A 96 12.65 0.04 5.51
CA TYR A 96 11.79 0.36 4.36
C TYR A 96 11.94 -0.67 3.23
N VAL A 97 13.18 -1.05 2.88
CA VAL A 97 13.46 -2.12 1.90
C VAL A 97 12.85 -3.45 2.35
N TYR A 98 12.98 -3.79 3.63
CA TYR A 98 12.36 -4.97 4.21
C TYR A 98 10.82 -4.92 4.09
N TYR A 99 10.21 -3.79 4.46
CA TYR A 99 8.76 -3.56 4.39
C TYR A 99 8.23 -3.69 2.96
N ARG A 100 8.90 -3.08 1.99
CA ARG A 100 8.51 -3.14 0.58
C ARG A 100 8.51 -4.56 0.02
N LYS A 101 9.53 -5.36 0.39
CA LYS A 101 9.63 -6.76 -0.01
C LYS A 101 8.56 -7.65 0.64
N HIS A 102 8.37 -7.54 1.95
CA HIS A 102 7.59 -8.53 2.71
C HIS A 102 6.13 -8.12 2.96
N VAL A 103 5.81 -6.83 2.89
CA VAL A 103 4.47 -6.31 3.16
C VAL A 103 3.79 -5.82 1.88
N HIS A 104 4.49 -5.04 1.05
CA HIS A 104 3.91 -4.48 -0.19
C HIS A 104 4.09 -5.37 -1.44
N ASN A 105 4.83 -6.47 -1.33
CA ASN A 105 5.14 -7.36 -2.47
C ASN A 105 5.72 -6.60 -3.69
N ASP A 106 6.51 -5.56 -3.40
CA ASP A 106 7.10 -4.66 -4.38
C ASP A 106 8.57 -4.40 -3.97
N PRO A 107 9.47 -5.38 -4.19
CA PRO A 107 10.79 -5.40 -3.57
C PRO A 107 11.74 -4.38 -4.21
N VAL A 108 12.35 -3.54 -3.39
CA VAL A 108 13.54 -2.77 -3.81
C VAL A 108 14.71 -3.74 -3.94
N ASN A 109 15.30 -3.80 -5.13
CA ASN A 109 16.44 -4.67 -5.45
C ASN A 109 17.52 -3.87 -6.19
N PRO A 110 18.71 -4.44 -6.44
CA PRO A 110 19.81 -3.71 -7.07
C PRO A 110 19.51 -3.17 -8.48
N ASP A 111 18.53 -3.72 -9.19
CA ASP A 111 18.14 -3.25 -10.53
C ASP A 111 17.23 -2.01 -10.47
N ILE A 112 16.48 -1.82 -9.37
CA ILE A 112 15.45 -0.76 -9.23
C ILE A 112 15.66 0.13 -7.99
N CYS A 113 16.82 0.09 -7.34
CA CYS A 113 17.09 0.87 -6.13
C CYS A 113 17.16 2.38 -6.36
N MET A 114 17.24 2.81 -7.62
CA MET A 114 17.18 4.22 -8.03
C MET A 114 15.76 4.71 -8.29
N ASP A 115 14.78 3.80 -8.27
CA ASP A 115 13.36 4.11 -8.45
C ASP A 115 12.65 4.23 -7.09
N ILE A 116 13.41 4.53 -6.02
CA ILE A 116 12.84 4.81 -4.71
C ILE A 116 12.22 6.20 -4.78
N ASP A 117 10.89 6.22 -4.89
CA ASP A 117 10.12 7.43 -5.09
C ASP A 117 10.25 8.39 -3.89
N TYR A 118 11.12 9.40 -4.01
CA TYR A 118 11.25 10.48 -3.04
C TYR A 118 10.45 11.69 -3.49
N GLY A 119 9.52 12.14 -2.65
CA GLY A 119 8.75 13.36 -2.89
C GLY A 119 7.64 13.26 -3.94
N SER A 120 7.55 12.20 -4.73
CA SER A 120 6.34 11.93 -5.51
C SER A 120 5.36 11.12 -4.64
N LYS A 121 4.18 11.72 -4.42
CA LYS A 121 2.99 10.97 -3.98
C LYS A 121 2.93 9.71 -4.84
N PRO A 122 2.67 8.52 -4.27
CA PRO A 122 2.84 7.23 -4.93
C PRO A 122 2.54 7.34 -6.42
N SER A 123 3.57 7.16 -7.26
CA SER A 123 3.57 7.33 -8.72
C SER A 123 2.46 6.56 -9.47
N ARG A 124 1.70 5.71 -8.76
CA ARG A 124 0.30 5.43 -9.10
C ARG A 124 -0.55 5.57 -7.84
N ARG A 125 -1.43 6.58 -7.77
CA ARG A 125 -2.59 6.45 -6.88
C ARG A 125 -3.35 5.23 -7.35
N THR A 126 -3.32 4.17 -6.56
CA THR A 126 -4.07 2.97 -6.92
C THR A 126 -5.56 3.32 -6.92
N PRO A 127 -6.37 2.66 -7.75
CA PRO A 127 -7.81 2.81 -7.69
C PRO A 127 -8.35 2.57 -6.26
N ALA A 128 -7.71 1.70 -5.49
CA ALA A 128 -8.05 1.39 -4.11
C ALA A 128 -7.79 2.56 -3.14
N ASP A 129 -6.67 3.29 -3.30
CA ASP A 129 -6.38 4.47 -2.50
C ASP A 129 -7.28 5.66 -2.85
N ALA A 130 -7.68 5.77 -4.13
CA ALA A 130 -8.68 6.74 -4.54
C ALA A 130 -10.05 6.42 -3.92
N PHE A 131 -10.42 5.13 -3.90
CA PHE A 131 -11.65 4.64 -3.28
C PHE A 131 -11.72 5.02 -1.78
N ASP A 132 -10.70 4.67 -0.99
CA ASP A 132 -10.68 4.92 0.46
C ASP A 132 -10.82 6.40 0.83
N ARG A 133 -10.30 7.30 -0.02
CA ARG A 133 -10.43 8.75 0.17
C ARG A 133 -11.80 9.28 -0.26
N SER A 134 -12.38 8.69 -1.29
CA SER A 134 -13.66 9.12 -1.86
C SER A 134 -14.86 8.64 -1.04
N ILE A 135 -14.74 7.47 -0.40
CA ILE A 135 -15.83 6.85 0.34
C ILE A 135 -15.95 7.51 1.71
N ARG A 136 -16.94 8.39 1.88
CA ARG A 136 -17.32 8.85 3.23
C ARG A 136 -17.93 7.64 3.94
N ARG A 137 -17.44 7.32 5.15
CA ARG A 137 -17.92 6.19 5.97
C ARG A 137 -19.32 6.38 6.55
N ASP A 138 -20.14 7.25 5.96
CA ASP A 138 -21.51 7.47 6.42
C ASP A 138 -22.40 6.31 5.94
N LEU A 139 -22.51 5.30 6.80
CA LEU A 139 -23.35 4.12 6.58
C LEU A 139 -24.85 4.49 6.55
N SER A 140 -25.25 5.62 7.12
CA SER A 140 -26.67 6.03 7.18
C SER A 140 -27.24 6.41 5.81
N SER A 141 -26.37 6.70 4.84
CA SER A 141 -26.75 6.98 3.45
C SER A 141 -27.26 5.75 2.71
N PHE A 142 -27.05 4.53 3.21
CA PHE A 142 -27.50 3.29 2.57
C PHE A 142 -28.93 2.93 2.98
N PRO A 143 -29.77 2.43 2.05
CA PRO A 143 -31.14 2.04 2.36
C PRO A 143 -31.14 0.82 3.28
N THR A 144 -32.15 0.72 4.14
CA THR A 144 -32.35 -0.46 4.99
C THR A 144 -33.29 -1.45 4.30
N PHE A 145 -33.05 -2.74 4.52
CA PHE A 145 -33.86 -3.84 4.02
C PHE A 145 -34.46 -4.60 5.21
N SER A 146 -35.68 -4.21 5.60
CA SER A 146 -36.39 -4.79 6.75
C SER A 146 -37.60 -5.64 6.37
N ASN A 147 -38.08 -5.53 5.14
CA ASN A 147 -39.27 -6.23 4.65
C ASN A 147 -39.03 -6.79 3.24
N ASP A 148 -39.24 -8.10 3.09
CA ASP A 148 -39.09 -8.83 1.84
C ASP A 148 -39.91 -8.21 0.68
N LYS A 149 -41.09 -7.65 0.97
CA LYS A 149 -41.96 -6.99 -0.01
C LYS A 149 -41.35 -5.72 -0.61
N GLN A 150 -40.38 -5.12 0.06
CA GLN A 150 -39.73 -3.88 -0.38
C GLN A 150 -38.46 -4.15 -1.21
N TRP A 151 -38.21 -5.41 -1.59
CA TRP A 151 -37.01 -5.80 -2.34
C TRP A 151 -36.75 -4.93 -3.56
N GLU A 152 -37.75 -4.68 -4.41
CA GLU A 152 -37.56 -3.89 -5.63
C GLU A 152 -37.09 -2.46 -5.33
N ASN A 153 -37.72 -1.82 -4.34
CA ASN A 153 -37.36 -0.46 -3.94
C ASN A 153 -35.97 -0.42 -3.30
N TYR A 154 -35.68 -1.35 -2.39
CA TYR A 154 -34.36 -1.49 -1.77
C TYR A 154 -33.27 -1.70 -2.83
N ASN A 155 -33.46 -2.68 -3.71
CA ASN A 155 -32.47 -3.04 -4.72
C ASN A 155 -32.22 -1.90 -5.70
N ARG A 156 -33.27 -1.20 -6.15
CA ARG A 156 -33.14 -0.03 -7.03
C ARG A 156 -32.32 1.08 -6.37
N ASN A 157 -32.60 1.40 -5.11
CA ASN A 157 -31.87 2.43 -4.37
C ASN A 157 -30.42 2.02 -4.10
N LEU A 158 -30.19 0.76 -3.72
CA LEU A 158 -28.85 0.23 -3.49
C LEU A 158 -28.00 0.29 -4.76
N VAL A 159 -28.54 -0.13 -5.91
CA VAL A 159 -27.85 -0.09 -7.20
C VAL A 159 -27.49 1.35 -7.59
N ALA A 160 -28.41 2.30 -7.40
CA ALA A 160 -28.16 3.71 -7.69
C ALA A 160 -26.99 4.27 -6.85
N ILE A 161 -27.01 4.01 -5.54
CA ILE A 161 -25.96 4.42 -4.61
C ILE A 161 -24.62 3.75 -4.96
N CYS A 162 -24.62 2.44 -5.20
CA CYS A 162 -23.40 1.71 -5.53
C CYS A 162 -22.77 2.23 -6.83
N ARG A 163 -23.57 2.66 -7.81
CA ARG A 163 -23.06 3.28 -9.03
C ARG A 163 -22.38 4.63 -8.76
N THR A 164 -22.91 5.43 -7.83
CA THR A 164 -22.32 6.73 -7.45
C THR A 164 -20.99 6.56 -6.70
N TYR A 165 -20.88 5.56 -5.84
CA TYR A 165 -19.69 5.30 -5.03
C TYR A 165 -18.69 4.30 -5.65
N GLY A 166 -18.93 3.85 -6.89
CA GLY A 166 -18.03 2.92 -7.58
C GLY A 166 -18.07 1.46 -7.09
N LEU A 167 -19.15 1.05 -6.40
CA LEU A 167 -19.33 -0.28 -5.77
C LEU A 167 -20.05 -1.30 -6.66
N GLN A 168 -20.32 -0.98 -7.93
CA GLN A 168 -21.08 -1.85 -8.86
C GLN A 168 -20.45 -3.24 -9.07
N ASN A 169 -19.14 -3.36 -8.91
CA ASN A 169 -18.42 -4.62 -9.05
C ASN A 169 -18.86 -5.65 -8.00
N VAL A 170 -19.18 -5.20 -6.78
CA VAL A 170 -19.70 -6.06 -5.71
C VAL A 170 -21.11 -6.54 -6.03
N LEU A 171 -21.93 -5.72 -6.69
CA LEU A 171 -23.28 -6.11 -7.09
C LEU A 171 -23.28 -7.07 -8.31
N ASN A 172 -22.19 -7.13 -9.07
CA ASN A 172 -22.09 -8.00 -10.24
C ASN A 172 -21.49 -9.36 -9.85
N HIS A 173 -22.35 -10.38 -9.72
CA HIS A 173 -21.92 -11.75 -9.39
C HIS A 173 -20.94 -12.40 -10.40
N LYS A 174 -20.78 -11.82 -11.60
CA LYS A 174 -19.85 -12.29 -12.64
C LYS A 174 -18.51 -11.55 -12.62
N TYR A 175 -18.40 -10.46 -11.87
CA TYR A 175 -17.16 -9.70 -11.82
C TYR A 175 -16.05 -10.50 -11.13
N ARG A 176 -14.89 -10.56 -11.79
CA ARG A 176 -13.68 -11.24 -11.31
C ARG A 176 -12.48 -10.34 -11.58
N PRO A 177 -11.84 -9.77 -10.54
CA PRO A 177 -10.68 -8.90 -10.74
C PRO A 177 -9.52 -9.70 -11.32
N GLN A 178 -8.86 -9.17 -12.35
CA GLN A 178 -7.78 -9.85 -13.07
C GLN A 178 -6.42 -9.32 -12.63
N THR A 179 -6.29 -7.99 -12.58
CA THR A 179 -5.02 -7.32 -12.24
C THR A 179 -4.82 -7.21 -10.73
N VAL A 180 -3.59 -6.91 -10.30
CA VAL A 180 -3.27 -6.69 -8.89
C VAL A 180 -4.05 -5.48 -8.35
N ASP A 181 -4.05 -4.37 -9.09
CA ASP A 181 -4.80 -3.14 -8.74
C ASP A 181 -6.31 -3.39 -8.62
N GLU A 182 -6.88 -4.20 -9.52
CA GLU A 182 -8.31 -4.56 -9.47
C GLU A 182 -8.63 -5.46 -8.28
N LYS A 183 -7.71 -6.37 -7.89
CA LYS A 183 -7.90 -7.26 -6.74
C LYS A 183 -7.89 -6.45 -5.45
N ASP A 184 -6.92 -5.55 -5.27
CA ASP A 184 -6.85 -4.68 -4.10
C ASP A 184 -8.08 -3.77 -4.00
N LEU A 185 -8.46 -3.10 -5.10
CA LEU A 185 -9.68 -2.30 -5.12
C LEU A 185 -10.91 -3.14 -4.74
N PHE A 186 -11.06 -4.32 -5.33
CA PHE A 186 -12.23 -5.16 -5.10
C PHE A 186 -12.29 -5.66 -3.65
N ASP A 187 -11.16 -5.94 -3.01
CA ASP A 187 -11.10 -6.31 -1.60
C ASP A 187 -11.61 -5.17 -0.69
N ARG A 188 -11.16 -3.93 -0.93
CA ARG A 188 -11.66 -2.74 -0.20
C ARG A 188 -13.17 -2.51 -0.43
N GLN A 189 -13.65 -2.72 -1.65
CA GLN A 189 -15.07 -2.64 -1.98
C GLN A 189 -15.90 -3.72 -1.26
N GLN A 190 -15.39 -4.96 -1.19
CA GLN A 190 -16.03 -6.07 -0.49
C GLN A 190 -16.14 -5.79 1.01
N ALA A 191 -15.05 -5.36 1.65
CA ALA A 191 -15.03 -5.02 3.07
C ALA A 191 -16.03 -3.92 3.42
N PHE A 192 -16.06 -2.84 2.62
CA PHE A 192 -16.99 -1.73 2.83
C PHE A 192 -18.45 -2.18 2.65
N MET A 193 -18.77 -2.89 1.56
CA MET A 193 -20.13 -3.37 1.33
C MET A 193 -20.58 -4.42 2.34
N TYR A 194 -19.68 -5.25 2.85
CA TYR A 194 -19.99 -6.15 3.95
C TYR A 194 -20.39 -5.36 5.20
N GLN A 195 -19.64 -4.32 5.57
CA GLN A 195 -19.98 -3.44 6.69
C GLN A 195 -21.37 -2.82 6.50
N VAL A 196 -21.66 -2.30 5.31
CA VAL A 196 -23.00 -1.79 4.94
C VAL A 196 -24.07 -2.88 5.14
N PHE A 197 -23.83 -4.10 4.69
CA PHE A 197 -24.81 -5.19 4.85
C PHE A 197 -25.05 -5.61 6.29
N THR A 198 -24.05 -5.49 7.17
CA THR A 198 -24.26 -5.78 8.60
C THR A 198 -25.27 -4.85 9.27
N THR A 199 -25.40 -3.61 8.80
CA THR A 199 -26.32 -2.61 9.34
C THR A 199 -27.62 -2.48 8.53
N ALA A 200 -27.55 -2.64 7.21
CA ALA A 200 -28.66 -2.44 6.30
C ALA A 200 -29.61 -3.65 6.22
N LEU A 201 -29.11 -4.89 6.35
CA LEU A 201 -29.92 -6.10 6.16
C LEU A 201 -30.59 -6.52 7.48
N LEU A 202 -31.86 -6.18 7.62
CA LEU A 202 -32.63 -6.40 8.85
C LEU A 202 -33.56 -7.62 8.80
N THR A 203 -33.84 -8.17 7.61
CA THR A 203 -34.62 -9.41 7.43
C THR A 203 -33.88 -10.64 7.98
N ASN A 204 -34.63 -11.68 8.34
CA ASN A 204 -34.03 -12.93 8.86
C ASN A 204 -33.07 -13.57 7.85
N LYS A 205 -33.47 -13.67 6.57
CA LYS A 205 -32.60 -14.20 5.51
C LYS A 205 -31.40 -13.29 5.25
N GLY A 206 -31.60 -11.97 5.25
CA GLY A 206 -30.50 -11.01 5.09
C GLY A 206 -29.43 -11.17 6.17
N LYS A 207 -29.85 -11.23 7.44
CA LYS A 207 -28.94 -11.50 8.58
C LYS A 207 -28.27 -12.86 8.50
N GLN A 208 -28.98 -13.89 8.04
CA GLN A 208 -28.42 -15.22 7.83
C GLN A 208 -27.28 -15.18 6.80
N PHE A 209 -27.50 -14.57 5.63
CA PHE A 209 -26.48 -14.47 4.58
C PHE A 209 -25.24 -13.71 5.06
N VAL A 210 -25.40 -12.64 5.84
CA VAL A 210 -24.25 -11.93 6.45
C VAL A 210 -23.44 -12.87 7.35
N ARG A 211 -24.11 -13.65 8.21
CA ARG A 211 -23.44 -14.62 9.11
C ARG A 211 -22.71 -15.72 8.35
N GLU A 212 -23.27 -16.22 7.24
CA GLU A 212 -22.64 -17.25 6.40
C GLU A 212 -21.29 -16.79 5.84
N HIS A 213 -21.14 -15.50 5.53
CA HIS A 213 -19.92 -14.95 4.91
C HIS A 213 -19.04 -14.16 5.89
N GLN A 214 -19.28 -14.25 7.21
CA GLN A 214 -18.52 -13.49 8.21
C GLN A 214 -17.02 -13.79 8.26
N ALA A 215 -16.62 -15.00 7.82
CA ALA A 215 -15.21 -15.39 7.77
C ALA A 215 -14.48 -14.88 6.51
N THR A 216 -15.22 -14.62 5.43
CA THR A 216 -14.66 -14.25 4.13
C THR A 216 -14.95 -12.81 3.72
N PHE A 217 -15.88 -12.15 4.42
CA PHE A 217 -16.37 -10.81 4.11
C PHE A 217 -16.89 -10.68 2.66
N ASP A 218 -17.35 -11.78 2.07
CA ASP A 218 -17.72 -11.84 0.65
C ASP A 218 -19.09 -11.21 0.38
N ALA A 219 -19.11 -9.88 0.27
CA ALA A 219 -20.31 -9.09 0.01
C ALA A 219 -20.96 -9.41 -1.35
N GLN A 220 -20.19 -9.76 -2.37
CA GLN A 220 -20.69 -10.17 -3.68
C GLN A 220 -21.55 -11.43 -3.59
N LYS A 221 -21.13 -12.42 -2.78
CA LYS A 221 -21.97 -13.62 -2.52
C LYS A 221 -23.24 -13.28 -1.76
N ILE A 222 -23.18 -12.42 -0.74
CA ILE A 222 -24.37 -11.97 0.00
C ILE A 222 -25.38 -11.34 -0.96
N TYR A 223 -24.96 -10.39 -1.80
CA TYR A 223 -25.84 -9.74 -2.76
C TYR A 223 -26.44 -10.74 -3.78
N ASN A 224 -25.64 -11.67 -4.29
CA ASN A 224 -26.12 -12.71 -5.21
C ASN A 224 -27.18 -13.62 -4.55
N GLN A 225 -27.00 -14.00 -3.28
CA GLN A 225 -27.98 -14.77 -2.53
C GLN A 225 -29.28 -13.98 -2.33
N LEU A 226 -29.20 -12.70 -1.95
CA LEU A 226 -30.36 -11.81 -1.85
C LEU A 226 -31.12 -11.70 -3.17
N ALA A 227 -30.41 -11.41 -4.26
CA ALA A 227 -31.01 -11.27 -5.58
C ALA A 227 -31.70 -12.56 -6.04
N LYS A 228 -31.11 -13.73 -5.79
CA LYS A 228 -31.73 -15.03 -6.09
C LYS A 228 -32.96 -15.30 -5.25
N ALA A 229 -32.91 -14.98 -3.96
CA ALA A 229 -34.01 -15.22 -3.03
C ALA A 229 -35.23 -14.35 -3.35
N TYR A 230 -35.01 -13.05 -3.57
CA TYR A 230 -36.10 -12.08 -3.58
C TYR A 230 -36.58 -11.68 -4.98
N THR A 231 -35.71 -11.71 -6.00
CA THR A 231 -36.15 -11.44 -7.39
C THR A 231 -37.05 -12.56 -7.93
N LYS A 232 -36.86 -13.79 -7.45
CA LYS A 232 -37.73 -14.94 -7.80
C LYS A 232 -39.02 -14.95 -6.99
N SER A 233 -38.96 -14.62 -5.70
CA SER A 233 -40.13 -14.58 -4.80
C SER A 233 -41.15 -13.53 -5.25
N VAL A 234 -40.71 -12.33 -5.61
CA VAL A 234 -41.62 -11.24 -6.04
C VAL A 234 -42.31 -11.55 -7.37
N LYS A 235 -41.60 -12.18 -8.32
CA LYS A 235 -42.21 -12.60 -9.60
C LYS A 235 -43.27 -13.70 -9.41
N ALA A 236 -43.07 -14.60 -8.44
CA ALA A 236 -44.06 -15.63 -8.12
C ALA A 236 -45.33 -15.01 -7.51
N ASP A 237 -45.19 -14.09 -6.54
CA ASP A 237 -46.33 -13.43 -5.89
C ASP A 237 -47.12 -12.50 -6.86
N ALA A 238 -46.43 -11.76 -7.73
CA ALA A 238 -47.08 -10.91 -8.73
C ALA A 238 -47.91 -11.72 -9.75
N THR A 239 -47.46 -12.92 -10.10
CA THR A 239 -48.19 -13.81 -11.03
C THR A 239 -49.41 -14.45 -10.35
N ALA A 240 -49.32 -14.77 -9.06
CA ALA A 240 -50.44 -15.31 -8.29
C ALA A 240 -51.56 -14.27 -8.05
N THR A 241 -51.21 -12.98 -7.93
CA THR A 241 -52.17 -11.89 -7.67
C THR A 241 -52.94 -11.46 -8.93
N GLY A 242 -52.46 -11.80 -10.13
CA GLY A 242 -53.13 -11.51 -11.41
C GLY A 242 -54.06 -12.61 -11.93
N LEU A 243 -54.30 -13.66 -11.14
CA LEU A 243 -55.16 -14.81 -11.49
C LEU A 243 -56.44 -14.89 -10.63
N LEU A 244 -56.81 -13.80 -9.95
CA LEU A 244 -58.10 -13.62 -9.26
C LEU A 244 -58.89 -12.49 -9.93
#